data_AF-E4N3F9-F1
#
_entry.id   AF-E4N3F9-F1
#
_cell.length_a   1.000
_cell.length_b   1.000
_cell.length_c   1.000
_cell.angle_alpha   90.00
_cell.angle_beta   90.00
_cell.angle_gamma   90.00
#
_symmetry.space_group_name_H-M   'P 1'
#
loop_
_entity.id
_entity.type
_entity.pdbx_description
1 polymer ?
#
loop_
_entity_poly.entity_id
_entity_poly.type
_entity_poly.pdbx_seq_one_letter_code
_entity_poly.pdbx_strand_id
1 'polypeptide(L)'
;MLTYEQVLNAPLDALQEAALRWKEAADCLGQQQDAYRDSVLVHTRESGWQGKDADAAQEFMAKVSGELREGTLEARSIQGILTDCHGGITEARKELLRLSEAEAPRLGLVVGPGGKVTAPALDQAEKDDHDRSWGWGGDPVPSESEMKLRQQIDHDRQELERAVINTRARAHEADRAAAWALRQDTGPSDLEFRPGGYADMRAAKSGQGEDEYRQSSDYISKNDYYFKVPERNVSVSYDIYSNIHYGYVGKAAGLSEFELMNGANGGLSSTGTNDEGDDMSMKLGMQLYDKYGPNMTKEQMDAAVLQLVDEMEAKRQADAKYLAEHPDEHRDNVITQVRPWPN
;
A
#
# COMPACT_ATOMS: atom_id res chain seq x y z
N MET A 1 2.30 5.56 5.81
CA MET A 1 3.03 5.31 4.55
C MET A 1 4.31 6.12 4.50
N LEU A 2 5.43 5.52 4.05
CA LEU A 2 6.69 6.24 3.83
C LEU A 2 6.49 7.41 2.85
N THR A 3 7.16 8.54 3.11
CA THR A 3 7.18 9.68 2.18
C THR A 3 8.05 9.37 0.96
N TYR A 4 7.85 10.14 -0.11
CA TYR A 4 8.67 10.03 -1.32
C TYR A 4 10.16 10.21 -0.98
N GLU A 5 10.49 11.21 -0.19
CA GLU A 5 11.86 11.51 0.25
C GLU A 5 12.43 10.42 1.15
N GLN A 6 11.62 9.81 2.03
CA GLN A 6 12.08 8.72 2.88
C GLN A 6 12.53 7.51 2.05
N VAL A 7 11.80 7.17 0.98
CA VAL A 7 12.18 6.06 0.09
C VAL A 7 13.47 6.40 -0.68
N LEU A 8 13.55 7.61 -1.23
CA LEU A 8 14.73 8.06 -1.98
C LEU A 8 15.99 8.16 -1.11
N ASN A 9 15.85 8.57 0.15
CA ASN A 9 16.97 8.83 1.05
C ASN A 9 17.20 7.72 2.10
N ALA A 10 16.49 6.59 2.01
CA ALA A 10 16.68 5.48 2.94
C ALA A 10 18.17 5.05 3.02
N PRO A 11 18.70 4.71 4.20
CA PRO A 11 20.11 4.36 4.37
C PRO A 11 20.36 2.89 3.95
N LEU A 12 20.26 2.61 2.64
CA LEU A 12 20.38 1.25 2.10
C LEU A 12 21.72 0.59 2.42
N ASP A 13 22.82 1.33 2.35
CA ASP A 13 24.15 0.80 2.68
C ASP A 13 24.23 0.33 4.13
N ALA A 14 23.67 1.11 5.06
CA ALA A 14 23.65 0.74 6.49
C ALA A 14 22.75 -0.49 6.73
N LEU A 15 21.62 -0.59 6.02
CA LEU A 15 20.73 -1.74 6.11
C LEU A 15 21.40 -3.01 5.54
N GLN A 16 22.14 -2.88 4.44
CA GLN A 16 22.94 -3.96 3.87
C GLN A 16 24.07 -4.39 4.83
N GLU A 17 24.79 -3.43 5.40
CA GLU A 17 25.83 -3.69 6.39
C GLU A 17 25.27 -4.44 7.61
N ALA A 18 24.11 -4.02 8.13
CA ALA A 18 23.43 -4.71 9.21
C ALA A 18 23.11 -6.17 8.85
N ALA A 19 22.57 -6.42 7.65
CA ALA A 19 22.30 -7.78 7.18
C ALA A 19 23.58 -8.63 7.09
N LEU A 20 24.68 -8.04 6.60
CA LEU A 20 25.98 -8.72 6.53
C LEU A 20 26.52 -9.08 7.92
N ARG A 21 26.41 -8.18 8.90
CA ARG A 21 26.86 -8.46 10.27
C ARG A 21 26.07 -9.58 10.94
N TRP A 22 24.76 -9.66 10.69
CA TRP A 22 23.94 -10.79 11.16
C TRP A 22 24.32 -12.10 10.48
N LYS A 23 24.68 -12.05 9.18
CA LYS A 23 25.25 -13.21 8.47
C LYS A 23 26.51 -13.71 9.17
N GLU A 24 27.45 -12.81 9.46
CA GLU A 24 28.71 -13.14 10.12
C GLU A 24 28.49 -13.73 11.52
N ALA A 25 27.55 -13.18 12.28
CA ALA A 25 27.15 -13.71 13.58
C ALA A 25 26.59 -15.13 13.46
N ALA A 26 25.69 -15.36 12.50
CA ALA A 26 25.13 -16.69 12.24
C ALA A 26 26.19 -17.71 11.83
N ASP A 27 27.13 -17.31 10.96
CA ASP A 27 28.22 -18.18 10.53
C ASP A 27 29.16 -18.53 11.70
N CYS A 28 29.45 -17.57 12.59
CA CYS A 28 30.23 -17.80 13.81
C CYS A 28 29.52 -18.76 14.78
N LEU A 29 28.23 -18.53 15.06
CA LEU A 29 27.42 -19.41 15.93
C LEU A 29 27.33 -20.83 15.36
N GLY A 30 27.15 -20.97 14.04
CA GLY A 30 27.13 -22.26 13.37
C GLY A 30 28.46 -23.01 13.52
N GLN A 31 29.59 -22.32 13.38
CA GLN A 31 30.90 -22.92 13.62
C GLN A 31 31.08 -23.39 15.06
N GLN A 32 30.62 -22.61 16.05
CA GLN A 32 30.67 -23.02 17.47
C GLN A 32 29.74 -24.21 17.74
N GLN A 33 28.54 -24.22 17.14
CA GLN A 33 27.59 -25.32 17.23
C GLN A 33 28.18 -26.62 16.67
N ASP A 34 28.81 -26.57 15.50
CA ASP A 34 29.47 -27.73 14.89
C ASP A 34 30.65 -28.20 15.74
N ALA A 35 31.53 -27.28 16.16
CA ALA A 35 32.70 -27.62 16.99
C ALA A 35 32.29 -28.27 18.33
N TYR A 36 31.27 -27.71 19.00
CA TYR A 36 30.76 -28.24 20.25
C TYR A 36 30.09 -29.61 20.08
N ARG A 37 29.24 -29.76 19.05
CA ARG A 37 28.62 -31.04 18.71
C ARG A 37 29.68 -32.12 18.48
N ASP A 38 30.65 -31.84 17.62
CA ASP A 38 31.60 -32.84 17.15
C ASP A 38 32.68 -33.17 18.19
N SER A 39 33.16 -32.15 18.92
CA SER A 39 34.28 -32.33 19.86
C SER A 39 33.84 -32.70 21.28
N VAL A 40 32.62 -32.30 21.69
CA VAL A 40 32.13 -32.50 23.06
C VAL A 40 31.00 -33.53 23.08
N LEU A 41 29.91 -33.26 22.37
CA LEU A 41 28.69 -34.08 22.48
C LEU A 41 28.89 -35.50 21.92
N VAL A 42 29.43 -35.60 20.70
CA VAL A 42 29.69 -36.89 20.04
C VAL A 42 30.71 -37.71 20.85
N HIS A 43 31.85 -37.12 21.19
CA HIS A 43 32.89 -37.79 21.97
C HIS A 43 32.40 -38.25 23.35
N THR A 44 31.58 -37.44 24.04
CA THR A 44 31.01 -37.84 25.33
C THR A 44 30.09 -39.04 25.16
N ARG A 45 29.19 -39.03 24.17
CA ARG A 45 28.27 -40.15 23.88
C ARG A 45 29.01 -41.43 23.53
N GLU A 46 30.14 -41.31 22.82
CA GLU A 46 30.95 -42.45 22.37
C GLU A 46 31.99 -42.91 23.40
N SER A 47 32.19 -42.18 24.50
CA SER A 47 33.23 -42.49 25.50
C SER A 47 32.96 -43.74 26.35
N GLY A 48 31.74 -44.29 26.30
CA GLY A 48 31.31 -45.37 27.17
C GLY A 48 31.04 -44.95 28.62
N TRP A 49 31.06 -43.66 28.93
CA TRP A 49 30.69 -43.12 30.25
C TRP A 49 29.20 -43.35 30.54
N GLN A 50 28.89 -43.96 31.69
CA GLN A 50 27.54 -44.37 32.09
C GLN A 50 27.26 -44.03 33.56
N GLY A 51 25.98 -43.97 33.90
CA GLY A 51 25.47 -43.67 35.24
C GLY A 51 24.75 -42.33 35.31
N LYS A 52 24.11 -42.04 36.44
CA LYS A 52 23.22 -40.88 36.58
C LYS A 52 23.89 -39.54 36.28
N ASP A 53 25.17 -39.39 36.63
CA ASP A 53 25.93 -38.16 36.35
C ASP A 53 26.25 -38.03 34.85
N ALA A 54 26.48 -39.16 34.17
CA ALA A 54 26.67 -39.20 32.72
C ALA A 54 25.37 -38.81 32.00
N ASP A 55 24.23 -39.35 32.44
CA ASP A 55 22.92 -39.04 31.88
C ASP A 55 22.60 -37.54 32.00
N ALA A 56 22.77 -36.97 33.20
CA ALA A 56 22.53 -35.55 33.46
C ALA A 56 23.48 -34.64 32.62
N ALA A 57 24.75 -35.00 32.52
CA ALA A 57 25.72 -34.23 31.74
C ALA A 57 25.40 -34.29 30.23
N GLN A 58 25.04 -35.46 29.70
CA GLN A 58 24.68 -35.62 28.29
C GLN A 58 23.40 -34.85 27.93
N GLU A 59 22.40 -34.82 28.81
CA GLU A 59 21.19 -34.03 28.61
C GLU A 59 21.51 -32.53 28.59
N PHE A 60 22.30 -32.04 29.55
CA PHE A 60 22.75 -30.65 29.58
C PHE A 60 23.56 -30.28 28.32
N MET A 61 24.49 -31.14 27.90
CA MET A 61 25.28 -30.89 26.69
C MET A 61 24.41 -30.89 25.43
N ALA A 62 23.44 -31.79 25.33
CA ALA A 62 22.49 -31.79 24.22
C ALA A 62 21.66 -30.49 24.19
N LYS A 63 21.24 -29.99 25.36
CA LYS A 63 20.55 -28.70 25.48
C LYS A 63 21.40 -27.54 24.96
N VAL A 64 22.66 -27.41 25.41
CA VAL A 64 23.58 -26.37 24.91
C VAL A 64 23.79 -26.46 23.40
N SER A 65 23.94 -27.67 22.86
CA SER A 65 24.04 -27.85 21.40
C SER A 65 22.76 -27.43 20.67
N GLY A 66 21.60 -27.62 21.29
CA GLY A 66 20.31 -27.15 20.79
C GLY A 66 20.21 -25.62 20.78
N GLU A 67 20.56 -24.97 21.88
CA GLU A 67 20.55 -23.51 22.02
C GLU A 67 21.48 -22.83 21.00
N LEU A 68 22.68 -23.38 20.75
CA LEU A 68 23.59 -22.87 19.72
C LEU A 68 23.01 -23.00 18.30
N ARG A 69 22.29 -24.10 18.02
CA ARG A 69 21.64 -24.32 16.73
C ARG A 69 20.48 -23.35 16.54
N GLU A 70 19.68 -23.13 17.58
CA GLU A 70 18.56 -22.18 17.57
C GLU A 70 19.05 -20.75 17.35
N GLY A 71 20.05 -20.30 18.12
CA GLY A 71 20.65 -18.98 17.91
C GLY A 71 21.28 -18.80 16.51
N THR A 72 21.82 -19.87 15.92
CA THR A 72 22.29 -19.83 14.52
C THR A 72 21.14 -19.60 13.55
N LEU A 73 20.02 -20.29 13.72
CA LEU A 73 18.84 -20.16 12.87
C LEU A 73 18.22 -18.76 12.99
N GLU A 74 18.07 -18.25 14.20
CA GLU A 74 17.53 -16.91 14.48
C GLU A 74 18.40 -15.81 13.87
N ALA A 75 19.72 -15.91 14.03
CA ALA A 75 20.64 -14.97 13.39
C ALA A 75 20.53 -14.98 11.85
N ARG A 76 20.31 -16.16 11.24
CA ARG A 76 20.01 -16.26 9.80
C ARG A 76 18.65 -15.65 9.45
N SER A 77 17.64 -15.83 10.30
CA SER A 77 16.32 -15.23 10.11
C SER A 77 16.38 -13.70 10.06
N ILE A 78 17.07 -13.08 11.03
CA ILE A 78 17.27 -11.63 11.06
C ILE A 78 18.02 -11.15 9.81
N GLN A 79 19.08 -11.87 9.41
CA GLN A 79 19.80 -11.60 8.16
C GLN A 79 18.88 -11.64 6.93
N GLY A 80 18.02 -12.65 6.83
CA GLY A 80 17.04 -12.80 5.75
C GLY A 80 16.06 -11.63 5.70
N ILE A 81 15.44 -11.29 6.84
CA ILE A 81 14.49 -10.18 6.97
C ILE A 81 15.10 -8.85 6.52
N LEU A 82 16.32 -8.54 6.98
CA LEU A 82 17.01 -7.29 6.62
C LEU A 82 17.39 -7.27 5.13
N THR A 83 17.80 -8.42 4.57
CA THR A 83 18.15 -8.55 3.15
C THR A 83 16.94 -8.30 2.25
N ASP A 84 15.79 -8.89 2.59
CA ASP A 84 14.56 -8.69 1.84
C ASP A 84 14.07 -7.23 1.94
N CYS A 85 14.15 -6.63 3.13
CA CYS A 85 13.76 -5.24 3.34
C CYS A 85 14.60 -4.29 2.49
N HIS A 86 15.92 -4.51 2.49
CA HIS A 86 16.85 -3.81 1.62
C HIS A 86 16.48 -3.94 0.15
N GLY A 87 16.18 -5.15 -0.33
CA GLY A 87 15.74 -5.38 -1.71
C GLY A 87 14.46 -4.62 -2.06
N GLY A 88 13.44 -4.70 -1.21
CA GLY A 88 12.15 -4.03 -1.43
C GLY A 88 12.26 -2.51 -1.53
N ILE A 89 13.03 -1.88 -0.62
CA ILE A 89 13.24 -0.42 -0.64
C ILE A 89 14.14 -0.01 -1.82
N THR A 90 15.15 -0.82 -2.16
CA THR A 90 16.03 -0.58 -3.32
C THR A 90 15.24 -0.51 -4.61
N GLU A 91 14.38 -1.50 -4.86
CA GLU A 91 13.58 -1.55 -6.09
C GLU A 91 12.53 -0.42 -6.12
N ALA A 92 11.93 -0.08 -4.98
CA ALA A 92 11.04 1.06 -4.90
C ALA A 92 11.76 2.39 -5.21
N ARG A 93 12.97 2.60 -4.69
CA ARG A 93 13.78 3.79 -5.02
C ARG A 93 14.08 3.88 -6.51
N LYS A 94 14.56 2.78 -7.11
CA LYS A 94 14.84 2.74 -8.56
C LYS A 94 13.61 3.11 -9.38
N GLU A 95 12.45 2.58 -9.01
CA GLU A 95 11.22 2.88 -9.72
C GLU A 95 10.77 4.32 -9.52
N LEU A 96 10.87 4.90 -8.31
CA LEU A 96 10.57 6.31 -8.10
C LEU A 96 11.46 7.23 -8.94
N LEU A 97 12.76 6.91 -9.05
CA LEU A 97 13.69 7.65 -9.91
C LEU A 97 13.34 7.49 -11.39
N ARG A 98 13.00 6.28 -11.85
CA ARG A 98 12.52 6.05 -13.22
C ARG A 98 11.27 6.88 -13.52
N LEU A 99 10.30 6.88 -12.60
CA LEU A 99 9.07 7.65 -12.73
C LEU A 99 9.35 9.16 -12.79
N SER A 100 10.23 9.68 -11.93
CA SER A 100 10.50 11.13 -11.87
C SER A 100 11.46 11.65 -12.94
N GLU A 101 12.49 10.87 -13.31
CA GLU A 101 13.59 11.33 -14.16
C GLU A 101 13.42 10.93 -15.63
N ALA A 102 12.62 9.89 -15.91
CA ALA A 102 12.40 9.41 -17.27
C ALA A 102 10.93 9.49 -17.70
N GLU A 103 10.00 8.97 -16.88
CA GLU A 103 8.59 8.89 -17.27
C GLU A 103 7.90 10.26 -17.26
N ALA A 104 8.01 11.00 -16.15
CA ALA A 104 7.37 12.32 -16.03
C ALA A 104 7.82 13.28 -17.14
N PRO A 105 9.13 13.47 -17.41
CA PRO A 105 9.57 14.37 -18.46
C PRO A 105 9.12 13.94 -19.85
N ARG A 106 9.03 12.63 -20.12
CA ARG A 106 8.52 12.09 -21.39
C ARG A 106 7.06 12.48 -21.63
N LEU A 107 6.28 12.63 -20.57
CA LEU A 107 4.87 13.03 -20.58
C LEU A 107 4.67 14.54 -20.45
N GLY A 108 5.74 15.33 -20.34
CA GLY A 108 5.65 16.78 -20.06
C GLY A 108 5.19 17.09 -18.63
N LEU A 109 5.33 16.13 -17.72
CA LEU A 109 4.97 16.21 -16.31
C LEU A 109 6.21 16.36 -15.44
N VAL A 110 6.00 16.78 -14.19
CA VAL A 110 7.08 16.88 -13.19
C VAL A 110 6.62 16.25 -11.88
N VAL A 111 7.43 15.32 -11.35
CA VAL A 111 7.27 14.83 -9.98
C VAL A 111 8.02 15.78 -9.05
N GLY A 112 7.25 16.55 -8.29
CA GLY A 112 7.76 17.50 -7.31
C GLY A 112 7.98 16.89 -5.92
N PRO A 113 8.34 17.73 -4.94
CA PRO A 113 8.46 17.32 -3.54
C PRO A 113 7.20 16.62 -3.03
N GLY A 114 7.39 15.63 -2.16
CA GLY A 114 6.34 14.75 -1.64
C GLY A 114 5.87 13.69 -2.62
N GLY A 115 6.42 13.66 -3.85
CA GLY A 115 5.95 12.79 -4.94
C GLY A 115 4.71 13.34 -5.65
N LYS A 116 4.38 14.63 -5.49
CA LYS A 116 3.25 15.26 -6.15
C LYS A 116 3.52 15.40 -7.65
N VAL A 117 2.60 14.96 -8.49
CA VAL A 117 2.72 15.15 -9.93
C VAL A 117 2.09 16.47 -10.34
N THR A 118 2.83 17.25 -11.11
CA THR A 118 2.37 18.54 -11.66
C THR A 118 2.45 18.50 -13.18
N ALA A 119 1.56 19.25 -13.82
CA ALA A 119 1.49 19.37 -15.27
C ALA A 119 1.69 20.85 -15.63
N PRO A 120 2.95 21.33 -15.77
CA PRO A 120 3.22 22.75 -15.95
C PRO A 120 2.46 23.41 -17.10
N ALA A 121 2.21 22.66 -18.18
CA ALA A 121 1.42 23.12 -19.32
C ALA A 121 -0.06 23.34 -18.97
N LEU A 122 -0.66 22.47 -18.16
CA LEU A 122 -2.04 22.64 -17.65
C LEU A 122 -2.10 23.79 -16.64
N ASP A 123 -1.19 23.80 -15.67
CA ASP A 123 -1.15 24.79 -14.60
C ASP A 123 -0.98 26.22 -15.16
N GLN A 124 -0.23 26.38 -16.26
CA GLN A 124 -0.10 27.65 -16.96
C GLN A 124 -1.36 28.01 -17.75
N ALA A 125 -1.97 27.03 -18.44
CA ALA A 125 -3.19 27.26 -19.20
C ALA A 125 -4.37 27.65 -18.31
N GLU A 126 -4.50 27.06 -17.12
CA GLU A 126 -5.51 27.44 -16.12
C GLU A 126 -5.33 28.87 -15.61
N LYS A 127 -4.07 29.31 -15.39
CA LYS A 127 -3.78 30.71 -15.01
C LYS A 127 -4.12 31.68 -16.12
N ASP A 128 -3.74 31.36 -17.36
CA ASP A 128 -4.03 32.20 -18.52
C ASP A 128 -5.54 32.33 -18.75
N ASP A 129 -6.30 31.25 -18.56
CA ASP A 129 -7.77 31.26 -18.66
C ASP A 129 -8.40 32.08 -17.52
N HIS A 130 -7.91 31.95 -16.29
CA HIS A 130 -8.35 32.77 -15.17
C HIS A 130 -8.10 34.27 -15.43
N ASP A 131 -6.92 34.65 -15.91
CA ASP A 131 -6.59 36.06 -16.19
C ASP A 131 -7.43 36.65 -17.34
N ARG A 132 -7.85 35.82 -18.31
CA ARG A 132 -8.78 36.23 -19.39
C ARG A 132 -10.20 36.44 -18.89
N SER A 133 -10.67 35.62 -17.95
CA SER A 133 -12.01 35.70 -17.35
C SER A 133 -12.29 37.05 -16.66
N TRP A 134 -11.26 37.77 -16.22
CA TRP A 134 -11.37 39.12 -15.65
C TRP A 134 -11.38 40.26 -16.70
N GLY A 135 -11.24 39.95 -18.00
CA GLY A 135 -11.27 40.92 -19.10
C GLY A 135 -12.66 41.11 -19.71
N TRP A 136 -13.03 42.35 -20.06
CA TRP A 136 -14.30 42.70 -20.72
C TRP A 136 -14.36 42.27 -22.21
N GLY A 137 -14.13 40.99 -22.51
CA GLY A 137 -14.25 40.40 -23.84
C GLY A 137 -14.45 38.89 -23.71
N GLY A 138 -15.54 38.37 -24.28
CA GLY A 138 -15.98 36.98 -24.06
C GLY A 138 -14.89 35.93 -24.27
N ASP A 139 -14.89 34.93 -23.40
CA ASP A 139 -13.86 33.89 -23.35
C ASP A 139 -13.77 33.11 -24.68
N PRO A 140 -12.58 32.98 -25.29
CA PRO A 140 -12.39 32.03 -26.38
C PRO A 140 -12.55 30.61 -25.84
N VAL A 141 -13.59 29.90 -26.29
CA VAL A 141 -13.82 28.49 -25.98
C VAL A 141 -12.63 27.66 -26.51
N PRO A 142 -12.00 26.80 -25.68
CA PRO A 142 -10.92 25.92 -26.14
C PRO A 142 -11.35 25.06 -27.34
N SER A 143 -10.45 24.86 -28.30
CA SER A 143 -10.71 23.97 -29.42
C SER A 143 -10.84 22.51 -28.96
N GLU A 144 -11.55 21.68 -29.73
CA GLU A 144 -11.70 20.24 -29.43
C GLU A 144 -10.34 19.51 -29.30
N SER A 145 -9.35 19.91 -30.10
CA SER A 145 -7.98 19.42 -30.01
C SER A 145 -7.27 19.81 -28.72
N GLU A 146 -7.50 21.03 -28.21
CA GLU A 146 -6.93 21.49 -26.95
C GLU A 146 -7.59 20.78 -25.77
N MET A 147 -8.92 20.58 -25.79
CA MET A 147 -9.63 19.81 -24.75
C MET A 147 -9.11 18.38 -24.67
N LYS A 148 -8.95 17.70 -25.82
CA LYS A 148 -8.37 16.35 -25.89
C LYS A 148 -6.95 16.28 -25.34
N LEU A 149 -6.11 17.25 -25.69
CA LEU A 149 -4.74 17.32 -25.18
C LEU A 149 -4.71 17.54 -23.67
N ARG A 150 -5.56 18.43 -23.15
CA ARG A 150 -5.63 18.71 -21.70
C ARG A 150 -6.05 17.48 -20.92
N GLN A 151 -7.04 16.74 -21.40
CA GLN A 151 -7.48 15.50 -20.77
C GLN A 151 -6.42 14.41 -20.82
N GLN A 152 -5.70 14.27 -21.93
CA GLN A 152 -4.60 13.30 -21.99
C GLN A 152 -3.52 13.61 -20.95
N ILE A 153 -3.12 14.89 -20.82
CA ILE A 153 -2.12 15.30 -19.83
C ILE A 153 -2.64 15.06 -18.39
N ASP A 154 -3.93 15.30 -18.14
CA ASP A 154 -4.52 15.05 -16.82
C ASP A 154 -4.60 13.55 -16.49
N HIS A 155 -4.98 12.72 -17.47
CA HIS A 155 -4.95 11.27 -17.33
C HIS A 155 -3.54 10.75 -17.03
N ASP A 156 -2.54 11.19 -17.82
CA ASP A 156 -1.14 10.83 -17.62
C ASP A 156 -0.62 11.30 -16.25
N ARG A 157 -1.06 12.48 -15.78
CA ARG A 157 -0.77 13.00 -14.44
C ARG A 157 -1.30 12.06 -13.35
N GLN A 158 -2.57 11.66 -13.45
CA GLN A 158 -3.23 10.79 -12.46
C GLN A 158 -2.59 9.39 -12.43
N GLU A 159 -2.31 8.79 -13.59
CA GLU A 159 -1.65 7.48 -13.66
C GLU A 159 -0.24 7.53 -13.08
N LEU A 160 0.52 8.59 -13.37
CA LEU A 160 1.86 8.76 -12.80
C LEU A 160 1.81 8.97 -11.28
N GLU A 161 0.85 9.74 -10.78
CA GLU A 161 0.64 9.94 -9.34
C GLU A 161 0.28 8.62 -8.64
N ARG A 162 -0.60 7.84 -9.25
CA ARG A 162 -0.94 6.48 -8.78
C ARG A 162 0.29 5.57 -8.76
N ALA A 163 1.13 5.62 -9.79
CA ALA A 163 2.37 4.83 -9.85
C ALA A 163 3.36 5.22 -8.74
N VAL A 164 3.49 6.52 -8.44
CA VAL A 164 4.31 7.02 -7.32
C VAL A 164 3.77 6.54 -5.98
N ILE A 165 2.45 6.64 -5.75
CA ILE A 165 1.78 6.17 -4.53
C ILE A 165 1.98 4.66 -4.35
N ASN A 166 1.71 3.87 -5.38
CA ASN A 166 1.88 2.41 -5.37
C ASN A 166 3.32 2.01 -5.05
N THR A 167 4.30 2.71 -5.61
CA THR A 167 5.71 2.43 -5.37
C THR A 167 6.11 2.74 -3.93
N ARG A 168 5.61 3.84 -3.36
CA ARG A 168 5.79 4.17 -1.94
C ARG A 168 5.10 3.15 -1.01
N ALA A 169 3.91 2.68 -1.38
CA ALA A 169 3.20 1.65 -0.64
C ALA A 169 4.02 0.36 -0.56
N ARG A 170 4.63 -0.08 -1.67
CA ARG A 170 5.54 -1.24 -1.69
C ARG A 170 6.75 -1.07 -0.77
N ALA A 171 7.40 0.10 -0.78
CA ALA A 171 8.52 0.38 0.13
C ALA A 171 8.07 0.33 1.59
N HIS A 172 6.90 0.91 1.90
CA HIS A 172 6.36 0.92 3.25
C HIS A 172 5.90 -0.47 3.73
N GLU A 173 5.42 -1.31 2.82
CA GLU A 173 5.09 -2.70 3.12
C GLU A 173 6.36 -3.51 3.43
N ALA A 174 7.46 -3.30 2.69
CA ALA A 174 8.75 -3.93 3.00
C ALA A 174 9.27 -3.52 4.39
N ASP A 175 9.28 -2.22 4.68
CA ASP A 175 9.68 -1.67 5.98
C ASP A 175 8.86 -2.24 7.15
N ARG A 176 7.53 -2.23 7.03
CA ARG A 176 6.66 -2.73 8.09
C ARG A 176 6.67 -4.24 8.23
N ALA A 177 6.75 -4.98 7.13
CA ALA A 177 6.89 -6.43 7.18
C ALA A 177 8.18 -6.82 7.91
N ALA A 178 9.28 -6.13 7.65
CA ALA A 178 10.53 -6.33 8.38
C ALA A 178 10.37 -5.98 9.86
N ALA A 179 9.80 -4.82 10.17
CA ALA A 179 9.58 -4.40 11.55
C ALA A 179 8.67 -5.37 12.33
N TRP A 180 7.62 -5.89 11.68
CA TRP A 180 6.74 -6.88 12.27
C TRP A 180 7.45 -8.21 12.49
N ALA A 181 8.15 -8.74 11.48
CA ALA A 181 8.87 -10.00 11.58
C ALA A 181 9.94 -9.96 12.69
N LEU A 182 10.68 -8.85 12.80
CA LEU A 182 11.65 -8.65 13.88
C LEU A 182 10.99 -8.57 15.27
N ARG A 183 9.78 -7.99 15.38
CA ARG A 183 9.02 -7.96 16.64
C ARG A 183 8.53 -9.36 17.06
N GLN A 184 8.27 -10.25 16.12
CA GLN A 184 7.86 -11.61 16.46
C GLN A 184 9.01 -12.47 16.97
N ASP A 185 10.26 -12.07 16.71
CA ASP A 185 11.43 -12.81 17.13
C ASP A 185 11.78 -12.60 18.62
N THR A 186 11.07 -11.71 19.34
CA THR A 186 11.26 -11.52 20.79
C THR A 186 10.45 -12.52 21.61
N GLY A 187 11.13 -13.31 22.44
CA GLY A 187 10.61 -14.28 23.40
C GLY A 187 9.79 -13.67 24.54
N PRO A 188 9.31 -14.50 25.49
CA PRO A 188 8.57 -14.03 26.67
C PRO A 188 9.42 -13.19 27.64
N SER A 189 10.73 -13.11 27.42
CA SER A 189 11.65 -12.17 28.09
C SER A 189 12.49 -11.41 27.05
N ASP A 190 13.03 -10.26 27.46
CA ASP A 190 13.89 -9.36 26.68
C ASP A 190 15.26 -9.95 26.31
N LEU A 191 15.53 -11.19 26.74
CA LEU A 191 16.79 -11.91 26.56
C LEU A 191 16.64 -13.23 25.80
N GLU A 192 15.43 -13.61 25.44
CA GLU A 192 15.15 -14.86 24.73
C GLU A 192 14.57 -14.54 23.35
N PHE A 193 15.02 -15.25 22.33
CA PHE A 193 14.35 -15.27 21.03
C PHE A 193 13.20 -16.28 21.04
N ARG A 194 12.22 -16.14 20.14
CA ARG A 194 11.14 -17.13 20.01
C ARG A 194 11.58 -18.32 19.15
N PRO A 195 11.58 -19.55 19.68
CA PRO A 195 11.75 -20.74 18.85
C PRO A 195 10.62 -20.83 17.82
N GLY A 196 10.95 -20.76 16.53
CA GLY A 196 9.98 -20.80 15.44
C GLY A 196 9.59 -19.43 14.83
N GLY A 197 10.39 -18.38 15.04
CA GLY A 197 10.29 -17.13 14.28
C GLY A 197 10.42 -17.32 12.75
N TYR A 198 10.13 -16.27 11.98
CA TYR A 198 10.11 -16.34 10.52
C TYR A 198 11.52 -16.27 9.92
N ALA A 199 11.86 -17.23 9.06
CA ALA A 199 13.18 -17.30 8.40
C ALA A 199 13.51 -16.13 7.46
N ASP A 200 12.48 -15.48 6.91
CA ASP A 200 12.57 -14.33 6.01
C ASP A 200 11.21 -13.62 5.93
N MET A 201 11.12 -12.51 5.18
CA MET A 201 9.85 -11.79 5.02
C MET A 201 8.80 -12.61 4.26
N ARG A 202 9.22 -13.57 3.43
CA ARG A 202 8.31 -14.43 2.67
C ARG A 202 7.66 -15.47 3.56
N ALA A 203 8.41 -16.04 4.50
CA ALA A 203 7.91 -16.94 5.54
C ALA A 203 6.92 -16.19 6.45
N ALA A 204 7.27 -14.96 6.85
CA ALA A 204 6.39 -14.04 7.58
C ALA A 204 5.08 -13.75 6.83
N LYS A 205 5.13 -13.70 5.50
CA LYS A 205 3.97 -13.49 4.61
C LYS A 205 3.39 -14.77 4.04
N SER A 206 3.61 -15.94 4.66
CA SER A 206 3.07 -17.21 4.18
C SER A 206 2.36 -18.00 5.28
N GLY A 207 1.29 -18.72 4.92
CA GLY A 207 0.56 -19.58 5.85
C GLY A 207 -0.02 -18.80 7.03
N GLN A 208 0.14 -19.32 8.25
CA GLN A 208 -0.37 -18.67 9.47
C GLN A 208 0.23 -17.27 9.70
N GLY A 209 1.47 -17.04 9.28
CA GLY A 209 2.10 -15.72 9.41
C GLY A 209 1.50 -14.66 8.50
N GLU A 210 1.01 -15.06 7.33
CA GLU A 210 0.29 -14.14 6.45
C GLU A 210 -1.01 -13.66 7.09
N ASP A 211 -1.76 -14.54 7.74
CA ASP A 211 -3.01 -14.21 8.42
C ASP A 211 -2.76 -13.29 9.62
N GLU A 212 -1.75 -13.59 10.45
CA GLU A 212 -1.35 -12.74 11.58
C GLU A 212 -0.81 -11.37 11.10
N TYR A 213 -0.01 -11.36 10.03
CA TYR A 213 0.48 -10.12 9.43
C TYR A 213 -0.67 -9.30 8.85
N ARG A 214 -1.62 -9.91 8.12
CA ARG A 214 -2.82 -9.26 7.57
C ARG A 214 -3.74 -8.69 8.64
N GLN A 215 -3.85 -9.35 9.79
CA GLN A 215 -4.64 -8.88 10.93
C GLN A 215 -3.94 -7.79 11.74
N SER A 216 -2.63 -7.61 11.57
CA SER A 216 -1.89 -6.55 12.24
C SER A 216 -2.29 -5.17 11.72
N SER A 217 -2.28 -4.15 12.59
CA SER A 217 -2.49 -2.74 12.21
C SER A 217 -1.45 -2.22 11.20
N ASP A 218 -0.39 -2.98 10.95
CA ASP A 218 0.76 -2.62 10.15
C ASP A 218 0.67 -3.15 8.70
N TYR A 219 -0.42 -3.86 8.32
CA TYR A 219 -0.61 -4.38 6.96
C TYR A 219 -1.13 -3.32 5.99
N ILE A 220 -0.59 -3.30 4.77
CA ILE A 220 -1.17 -2.60 3.60
C ILE A 220 -1.35 -3.68 2.53
N SER A 221 -2.59 -3.95 2.16
CA SER A 221 -2.97 -4.75 1.01
C SER A 221 -2.64 -4.04 -0.31
N LYS A 222 -2.44 -4.80 -1.40
CA LYS A 222 -2.41 -4.24 -2.76
C LYS A 222 -3.69 -3.47 -3.17
N ASN A 223 -4.75 -3.58 -2.38
CA ASN A 223 -5.98 -2.81 -2.52
C ASN A 223 -6.06 -1.66 -1.48
N ASP A 224 -4.94 -1.06 -1.08
CA ASP A 224 -4.87 0.04 -0.10
C ASP A 224 -5.49 1.37 -0.51
N TYR A 225 -6.21 1.36 -1.62
CA TYR A 225 -7.22 2.38 -1.84
C TYR A 225 -8.39 2.23 -0.87
N TYR A 226 -8.56 1.09 -0.17
CA TYR A 226 -9.74 0.84 0.65
C TYR A 226 -9.44 0.96 2.15
N PHE A 227 -10.13 1.86 2.85
CA PHE A 227 -10.02 2.02 4.30
C PHE A 227 -11.24 1.44 5.01
N LYS A 228 -11.06 0.97 6.25
CA LYS A 228 -12.15 0.44 7.08
C LYS A 228 -13.08 1.55 7.51
N VAL A 229 -14.40 1.34 7.39
CA VAL A 229 -15.37 2.23 8.04
C VAL A 229 -15.44 1.86 9.53
N PRO A 230 -15.22 2.82 10.45
CA PRO A 230 -15.29 2.54 11.88
C PRO A 230 -16.58 1.82 12.26
N GLU A 231 -16.47 0.81 13.12
CA GLU A 231 -17.61 0.04 13.65
C GLU A 231 -18.42 -0.77 12.62
N ARG A 232 -17.97 -0.84 11.36
CA ARG A 232 -18.63 -1.60 10.28
C ARG A 232 -17.70 -2.65 9.69
N ASN A 233 -18.28 -3.74 9.18
CA ASN A 233 -17.55 -4.79 8.46
C ASN A 233 -17.43 -4.48 6.96
N VAL A 234 -17.10 -3.23 6.63
CA VAL A 234 -17.03 -2.70 5.26
C VAL A 234 -15.75 -1.89 5.06
N SER A 235 -15.21 -1.96 3.85
CA SER A 235 -14.10 -1.13 3.36
C SER A 235 -14.55 -0.28 2.17
N VAL A 236 -14.01 0.93 2.07
CA VAL A 236 -14.43 1.97 1.10
C VAL A 236 -13.21 2.50 0.37
N SER A 237 -13.28 2.62 -0.96
CA SER A 237 -12.20 3.16 -1.79
C SER A 237 -11.96 4.65 -1.55
N TYR A 238 -10.71 5.10 -1.61
CA TYR A 238 -10.27 6.50 -1.60
C TYR A 238 -10.91 7.26 -2.76
N ASP A 239 -11.23 6.57 -3.85
CA ASP A 239 -11.77 7.18 -5.07
C ASP A 239 -13.17 7.83 -4.87
N ILE A 240 -13.89 7.38 -3.84
CA ILE A 240 -15.17 7.98 -3.46
C ILE A 240 -14.97 9.46 -3.08
N TYR A 241 -13.88 9.81 -2.39
CA TYR A 241 -13.64 11.20 -1.99
C TYR A 241 -13.18 12.09 -3.14
N SER A 242 -12.39 11.58 -4.09
CA SER A 242 -12.03 12.32 -5.31
C SER A 242 -13.26 12.60 -6.15
N ASN A 243 -14.14 11.62 -6.34
CA ASN A 243 -15.36 11.78 -7.13
C ASN A 243 -16.37 12.73 -6.45
N ILE A 244 -16.53 12.66 -5.13
CA ILE A 244 -17.32 13.64 -4.38
C ILE A 244 -16.72 15.04 -4.50
N HIS A 245 -15.40 15.18 -4.39
CA HIS A 245 -14.73 16.47 -4.53
C HIS A 245 -14.90 17.06 -5.94
N TYR A 246 -14.77 16.22 -6.97
CA TYR A 246 -15.00 16.61 -8.36
C TYR A 246 -16.40 17.18 -8.58
N GLY A 247 -17.44 16.46 -8.13
CA GLY A 247 -18.82 16.94 -8.21
C GLY A 247 -19.06 18.22 -7.41
N TYR A 248 -18.52 18.30 -6.19
CA TYR A 248 -18.73 19.43 -5.29
C TYR A 248 -18.03 20.71 -5.79
N VAL A 249 -16.76 20.62 -6.17
CA VAL A 249 -15.99 21.76 -6.68
C VAL A 249 -16.46 22.15 -8.08
N GLY A 250 -16.83 21.19 -8.92
CA GLY A 250 -17.39 21.46 -10.24
C GLY A 250 -18.65 22.31 -10.17
N LYS A 251 -19.55 22.00 -9.23
CA LYS A 251 -20.74 22.80 -8.94
C LYS A 251 -20.40 24.14 -8.32
N ALA A 252 -19.38 24.20 -7.46
CA ALA A 252 -18.86 25.46 -6.92
C ALA A 252 -18.30 26.40 -8.00
N ALA A 253 -17.71 25.82 -9.05
CA ALA A 253 -17.22 26.52 -10.22
C ALA A 253 -18.33 26.91 -11.22
N GLY A 254 -19.60 26.58 -10.94
CA GLY A 254 -20.75 26.96 -11.77
C GLY A 254 -21.08 26.01 -12.91
N LEU A 255 -20.43 24.84 -12.97
CA LEU A 255 -20.71 23.82 -13.99
C LEU A 255 -22.05 23.11 -13.70
N SER A 256 -22.80 22.77 -14.74
CA SER A 256 -24.03 22.01 -14.62
C SER A 256 -23.77 20.53 -14.33
N GLU A 257 -24.74 19.86 -13.73
CA GLU A 257 -24.68 18.40 -13.55
C GLU A 257 -24.48 17.68 -14.89
N PHE A 258 -25.12 18.16 -15.96
CA PHE A 258 -24.92 17.61 -17.30
C PHE A 258 -23.46 17.76 -17.77
N GLU A 259 -22.81 18.89 -17.53
CA GLU A 259 -21.41 19.11 -17.90
C GLU A 259 -20.45 18.29 -17.04
N LEU A 260 -20.74 18.11 -15.75
CA LEU A 260 -19.89 17.31 -14.86
C LEU A 260 -20.04 15.82 -15.13
N MET A 261 -21.28 15.35 -15.29
CA MET A 261 -21.57 13.96 -15.60
C MET A 261 -21.12 13.62 -17.03
N ASN A 262 -21.26 14.49 -18.02
CA ASN A 262 -20.68 14.24 -19.36
C ASN A 262 -19.18 14.53 -19.44
N GLY A 263 -18.63 15.38 -18.59
CA GLY A 263 -17.18 15.55 -18.48
C GLY A 263 -16.52 14.26 -17.96
N ALA A 264 -17.20 13.57 -17.06
CA ALA A 264 -16.79 12.29 -16.51
C ALA A 264 -17.23 11.06 -17.35
N ASN A 265 -18.40 11.10 -18.00
CA ASN A 265 -19.01 9.96 -18.72
C ASN A 265 -19.05 10.10 -20.25
N GLY A 266 -18.78 11.29 -20.76
CA GLY A 266 -18.87 11.65 -22.17
C GLY A 266 -17.55 11.45 -22.91
N GLY A 267 -17.12 10.18 -23.01
CA GLY A 267 -16.42 9.67 -24.19
C GLY A 267 -15.22 10.48 -24.73
N LEU A 268 -14.38 11.02 -23.86
CA LEU A 268 -12.98 11.28 -24.20
C LEU A 268 -12.20 10.08 -23.65
N SER A 269 -11.43 9.45 -24.53
CA SER A 269 -10.91 8.08 -24.47
C SER A 269 -9.91 7.76 -23.34
N SER A 270 -10.09 8.34 -22.14
CA SER A 270 -9.20 8.25 -20.98
C SER A 270 -9.91 8.03 -19.64
N THR A 271 -11.24 7.98 -19.59
CA THR A 271 -11.93 7.50 -18.39
C THR A 271 -11.96 5.97 -18.47
N GLY A 272 -11.69 5.29 -17.35
CA GLY A 272 -11.81 3.84 -17.28
C GLY A 272 -13.22 3.38 -17.66
N THR A 273 -13.49 2.07 -17.63
CA THR A 273 -14.89 1.61 -17.60
C THR A 273 -15.55 2.24 -16.37
N ASN A 274 -16.31 3.33 -16.58
CA ASN A 274 -17.03 4.03 -15.52
C ASN A 274 -18.02 3.05 -14.91
N ASP A 275 -17.81 2.71 -13.65
CA ASP A 275 -18.77 1.90 -12.92
C ASP A 275 -19.77 2.81 -12.19
N GLU A 276 -20.86 2.20 -11.77
CA GLU A 276 -21.98 2.92 -11.17
C GLU A 276 -21.63 3.59 -9.83
N GLY A 277 -20.52 3.18 -9.20
CA GLY A 277 -20.05 3.75 -7.95
C GLY A 277 -19.49 5.17 -8.15
N ASP A 278 -18.74 5.39 -9.22
CA ASP A 278 -18.16 6.71 -9.52
C ASP A 278 -19.25 7.75 -9.77
N ASP A 279 -20.29 7.37 -10.52
CA ASP A 279 -21.48 8.17 -10.78
C ASP A 279 -22.20 8.57 -9.48
N MET A 280 -22.37 7.62 -8.56
CA MET A 280 -23.02 7.87 -7.28
C MET A 280 -22.20 8.84 -6.41
N SER A 281 -20.88 8.67 -6.37
CA SER A 281 -19.97 9.58 -5.64
C SER A 281 -19.96 10.99 -6.21
N MET A 282 -19.88 11.15 -7.52
CA MET A 282 -19.92 12.46 -8.17
C MET A 282 -21.25 13.17 -7.92
N LYS A 283 -22.38 12.46 -8.10
CA LYS A 283 -23.71 13.01 -7.81
C LYS A 283 -23.85 13.45 -6.37
N LEU A 284 -23.31 12.69 -5.42
CA LEU A 284 -23.30 13.11 -4.02
C LEU A 284 -22.57 14.45 -3.86
N GLY A 285 -21.38 14.60 -4.44
CA GLY A 285 -20.64 15.87 -4.43
C GLY A 285 -21.46 17.05 -4.95
N MET A 286 -22.16 16.85 -6.06
CA MET A 286 -23.00 17.89 -6.65
C MET A 286 -24.18 18.27 -5.74
N GLN A 287 -24.86 17.27 -5.19
CA GLN A 287 -25.98 17.45 -4.27
C GLN A 287 -25.57 18.14 -2.98
N LEU A 288 -24.39 17.80 -2.45
CA LEU A 288 -23.84 18.43 -1.26
C LEU A 288 -23.60 19.93 -1.49
N TYR A 289 -23.09 20.31 -2.65
CA TYR A 289 -22.92 21.72 -3.00
C TYR A 289 -24.27 22.43 -3.20
N ASP A 290 -25.21 21.83 -3.93
CA ASP A 290 -26.54 22.41 -4.14
C ASP A 290 -27.29 22.63 -2.81
N LYS A 291 -27.08 21.74 -1.83
CA LYS A 291 -27.76 21.79 -0.54
C LYS A 291 -27.11 22.73 0.47
N TYR A 292 -25.79 22.71 0.56
CA TYR A 292 -25.06 23.40 1.63
C TYR A 292 -24.20 24.56 1.13
N GLY A 293 -23.94 24.64 -0.17
CA GLY A 293 -23.02 25.59 -0.78
C GLY A 293 -21.66 25.57 -0.06
N PRO A 294 -20.96 26.70 0.06
CA PRO A 294 -19.65 26.77 0.71
C PRO A 294 -19.69 26.56 2.23
N ASN A 295 -20.87 26.39 2.84
CA ASN A 295 -21.05 26.33 4.29
C ASN A 295 -21.28 24.91 4.83
N MET A 296 -20.97 23.88 4.04
CA MET A 296 -21.08 22.48 4.48
C MET A 296 -20.19 22.20 5.69
N THR A 297 -20.74 21.58 6.73
CA THR A 297 -19.95 21.14 7.88
C THR A 297 -19.34 19.76 7.66
N LYS A 298 -18.28 19.46 8.41
CA LYS A 298 -17.64 18.13 8.37
C LYS A 298 -18.62 17.03 8.74
N GLU A 299 -19.49 17.26 9.72
CA GLU A 299 -20.48 16.28 10.19
C GLU A 299 -21.53 15.98 9.11
N GLN A 300 -21.90 16.98 8.31
CA GLN A 300 -22.82 16.81 7.19
C GLN A 300 -22.19 15.99 6.05
N MET A 301 -20.92 16.26 5.75
CA MET A 301 -20.13 15.50 4.78
C MET A 301 -19.96 14.05 5.23
N ASP A 302 -19.53 13.83 6.47
CA ASP A 302 -19.32 12.49 7.03
C ASP A 302 -20.63 11.68 7.03
N ALA A 303 -21.75 12.28 7.43
CA ALA A 303 -23.05 11.61 7.41
C ALA A 303 -23.49 11.23 5.98
N ALA A 304 -23.28 12.10 5.00
CA ALA A 304 -23.62 11.84 3.61
C ALA A 304 -22.74 10.75 2.98
N VAL A 305 -21.44 10.74 3.29
CA VAL A 305 -20.52 9.68 2.85
C VAL A 305 -20.93 8.33 3.45
N LEU A 306 -21.30 8.27 4.72
CA LEU A 306 -21.77 7.03 5.34
C LEU A 306 -23.06 6.50 4.70
N GLN A 307 -23.99 7.40 4.36
CA GLN A 307 -25.22 7.03 3.64
C GLN A 307 -24.91 6.51 2.23
N LEU A 308 -24.00 7.17 1.50
CA LEU A 308 -23.57 6.71 0.18
C LEU A 308 -22.97 5.30 0.23
N VAL A 309 -22.18 5.01 1.26
CA VAL A 309 -21.62 3.67 1.49
C VAL A 309 -22.73 2.63 1.70
N ASP A 310 -23.80 2.96 2.43
CA ASP A 310 -24.96 2.07 2.59
C ASP A 310 -25.66 1.78 1.26
N GLU A 311 -25.87 2.81 0.45
CA GLU A 311 -26.54 2.71 -0.85
C GLU A 311 -25.71 1.87 -1.84
N MET A 312 -24.39 2.11 -1.89
CA MET A 312 -23.45 1.33 -2.69
C MET A 312 -23.38 -0.14 -2.25
N GLU A 313 -23.37 -0.39 -0.94
CA GLU A 313 -23.35 -1.76 -0.41
C GLU A 313 -24.63 -2.52 -0.76
N ALA A 314 -25.81 -1.92 -0.55
CA ALA A 314 -27.10 -2.52 -0.87
C ALA A 314 -27.22 -2.87 -2.35
N LYS A 315 -26.75 -1.95 -3.21
CA LYS A 315 -26.78 -2.12 -4.65
C LYS A 315 -25.83 -3.21 -5.15
N ARG A 316 -24.59 -3.23 -4.64
CA ARG A 316 -23.64 -4.33 -4.92
C ARG A 316 -24.22 -5.69 -4.53
N GLN A 317 -24.91 -5.79 -3.39
CA GLN A 317 -25.56 -7.03 -2.95
C GLN A 317 -26.70 -7.44 -3.89
N ALA A 318 -27.50 -6.48 -4.37
CA ALA A 318 -28.57 -6.74 -5.33
C ALA A 318 -28.03 -7.22 -6.69
N ASP A 319 -26.98 -6.58 -7.20
CA ASP A 319 -26.32 -6.96 -8.45
C ASP A 319 -25.69 -8.37 -8.35
N ALA A 320 -25.02 -8.67 -7.22
CA ALA A 320 -24.47 -10.00 -6.96
C ALA A 320 -25.56 -11.09 -6.92
N LYS A 321 -26.72 -10.80 -6.34
CA LYS A 321 -27.86 -11.72 -6.33
C LYS A 321 -28.42 -11.94 -7.74
N TYR A 322 -28.58 -10.88 -8.52
CA TYR A 322 -29.09 -10.95 -9.88
C TYR A 322 -28.19 -11.82 -10.79
N LEU A 323 -26.87 -11.60 -10.73
CA LEU A 323 -25.88 -12.36 -11.51
C LEU A 323 -25.81 -13.84 -11.09
N ALA A 324 -26.09 -14.16 -9.82
CA ALA A 324 -26.20 -15.54 -9.37
C ALA A 324 -27.44 -16.26 -9.95
N GLU A 325 -28.52 -15.51 -10.24
CA GLU A 325 -29.75 -16.02 -10.84
C GLU A 325 -29.69 -16.04 -12.39
N HIS A 326 -28.78 -15.26 -13.00
CA HIS A 326 -28.62 -15.12 -14.46
C HIS A 326 -27.14 -15.27 -14.87
N PRO A 327 -26.57 -16.48 -14.79
CA PRO A 327 -25.12 -16.70 -14.95
C PRO A 327 -24.59 -16.46 -16.37
N ASP A 328 -25.47 -16.41 -17.36
CA ASP A 328 -25.12 -16.13 -18.77
C ASP A 328 -25.13 -14.62 -19.09
N GLU A 329 -25.55 -13.76 -18.15
CA GLU A 329 -25.56 -12.31 -18.31
C GLU A 329 -24.31 -11.68 -17.66
N HIS A 330 -23.65 -10.79 -18.40
CA HIS A 330 -22.60 -9.91 -17.87
C HIS A 330 -23.17 -8.52 -17.58
N ARG A 331 -22.90 -8.00 -16.38
CA ARG A 331 -23.05 -6.58 -16.06
C ARG A 331 -21.67 -5.94 -16.07
N ASP A 332 -21.46 -5.00 -16.98
CA ASP A 332 -20.18 -4.30 -17.13
C ASP A 332 -19.96 -3.22 -16.05
N ASN A 333 -20.99 -2.87 -15.26
CA ASN A 333 -20.99 -1.74 -14.32
C ASN A 333 -21.25 -2.15 -12.87
N VAL A 334 -20.50 -3.11 -12.33
CA VAL A 334 -20.65 -3.53 -10.92
C VAL A 334 -19.92 -2.55 -10.00
N ILE A 335 -20.55 -2.11 -8.91
CA ILE A 335 -19.92 -1.24 -7.90
C ILE A 335 -18.71 -1.95 -7.28
N THR A 336 -17.54 -1.34 -7.41
CA THR A 336 -16.28 -1.87 -6.87
C THR A 336 -15.81 -1.15 -5.60
N GLN A 337 -16.20 0.12 -5.43
CA GLN A 337 -15.71 1.09 -4.44
C GLN A 337 -16.13 0.78 -2.99
N VAL A 338 -17.10 -0.11 -2.78
CA VAL A 338 -17.49 -0.60 -1.46
C VAL A 338 -17.47 -2.12 -1.46
N ARG A 339 -16.84 -2.71 -0.44
CA ARG A 339 -16.74 -4.17 -0.32
C ARG A 339 -16.66 -4.62 1.15
N PRO A 340 -16.97 -5.89 1.44
CA PRO A 340 -16.81 -6.44 2.78
C PRO A 340 -15.38 -6.24 3.29
N TRP A 341 -15.24 -5.90 4.57
CA TRP A 341 -13.93 -5.90 5.23
C TRP A 341 -13.40 -7.35 5.26
N PRO A 342 -12.13 -7.62 4.93
CA PRO A 342 -11.57 -8.97 5.01
C PRO A 342 -11.68 -9.49 6.45
N ASN A 343 -12.26 -10.68 6.62
CA ASN A 343 -12.33 -11.35 7.91
C ASN A 343 -10.95 -11.75 8.43
#